data_AF-A0A554IBC4-F1
#
_entry.id   AF-A0A554IBC4-F1
#
_cell.length_a   1.000
_cell.length_b   1.000
_cell.length_c   1.000
_cell.angle_alpha   90.00
_cell.angle_beta   90.00
_cell.angle_gamma   90.00
#
_symmetry.space_group_name_H-M   'P 1'
#
loop_
_entity.id
_entity.type
_entity.pdbx_description
1 polymer ?
#
loop_
_entity_poly.entity_id
_entity_poly.type
_entity_poly.pdbx_seq_one_letter_code
_entity_poly.pdbx_strand_id
1 'polypeptide(L)'
;MGKTTFKEILGCLPQALLGNFAIGALALVLGIAFGGPKIYIEMETAIYLFCGLLIVYLAVTCWCIFTLAKCQLRENLVTGGPYRLVRHPMYSAIIFILNPALGILFRSWWLIVAMVLIYFFWRQCVKKEEKYLEEKFPQYFEYRRHVWPLFPDLRRINKLAFYFLAGAAFFAVVFTVLNFSAVYLRWVVWEKQGKITYDQPGKKKIPFFSLPTGGALAANYSERADSIVIGQLNIEAPLVLASGTSPNELNSALNQGVVFYPGSALPGQAGEVFLTGHSSVFPWNKTPYGQVFTLLDKLETGDVVSLIYNHRQYDYQITDKEILPPNQVKISDSAEPRLTLFTCWPIGTSFKRLLVKGELIR
;
A
#
# COMPACT_ATOMS: atom_id res chain seq x y z
N MET A 1 41.78 -12.90 -38.87
CA MET A 1 40.99 -12.64 -37.64
C MET A 1 39.75 -11.84 -38.04
N GLY A 2 38.61 -12.51 -38.21
CA GLY A 2 37.36 -11.85 -38.59
C GLY A 2 36.89 -10.89 -37.50
N LYS A 3 36.52 -9.66 -37.89
CA LYS A 3 35.95 -8.66 -36.98
C LYS A 3 34.66 -9.20 -36.38
N THR A 4 34.76 -9.69 -35.16
CA THR A 4 33.63 -10.11 -34.35
C THR A 4 32.73 -8.90 -34.12
N THR A 5 31.53 -8.93 -34.69
CA THR A 5 30.61 -7.80 -34.57
C THR A 5 30.09 -7.75 -33.14
N PHE A 6 29.95 -6.57 -32.56
CA PHE A 6 29.44 -6.34 -31.18
C PHE A 6 28.12 -7.10 -30.90
N LYS A 7 27.31 -7.29 -31.94
CA LYS A 7 26.06 -8.07 -31.95
C LYS A 7 26.24 -9.56 -31.63
N GLU A 8 27.40 -10.14 -31.95
CA GLU A 8 27.72 -11.56 -31.66
C GLU A 8 28.08 -11.81 -30.19
N ILE A 9 28.57 -10.78 -29.49
CA ILE A 9 29.03 -10.90 -28.09
C ILE A 9 27.87 -10.67 -27.12
N LEU A 10 27.05 -9.66 -27.39
CA LEU A 10 25.99 -9.21 -26.48
C LEU A 10 24.62 -9.76 -26.87
N GLY A 11 24.51 -10.54 -27.93
CA GLY A 11 23.24 -11.13 -28.38
C GLY A 11 22.17 -10.05 -28.63
N CYS A 12 20.98 -10.26 -28.09
CA CYS A 12 19.90 -9.27 -28.16
C CYS A 12 19.99 -8.18 -27.07
N LEU A 13 20.95 -8.24 -26.14
CA LEU A 13 21.03 -7.36 -24.97
C LEU A 13 20.99 -5.87 -25.30
N PRO A 14 21.76 -5.32 -26.27
CA PRO A 14 21.76 -3.88 -26.53
C PRO A 14 20.40 -3.39 -27.04
N GLN A 15 19.78 -4.16 -27.95
CA GLN A 15 18.45 -3.85 -28.47
C GLN A 15 17.37 -3.99 -27.40
N ALA A 16 17.47 -5.02 -26.57
CA ALA A 16 16.53 -5.27 -25.49
C ALA A 16 16.60 -4.19 -24.40
N LEU A 17 17.82 -3.75 -24.03
CA LEU A 17 18.03 -2.64 -23.10
C LEU A 17 17.46 -1.33 -23.64
N LEU A 18 17.71 -1.02 -24.91
CA LEU A 18 17.16 0.20 -25.52
C LEU A 18 15.63 0.23 -25.43
N GLY A 19 14.96 -0.86 -25.80
CA GLY A 19 13.50 -0.93 -25.67
C GLY A 19 13.01 -0.96 -24.22
N ASN A 20 13.74 -1.61 -23.31
CA ASN A 20 13.43 -1.60 -21.87
C ASN A 20 13.41 -0.17 -21.32
N PHE A 21 14.48 0.60 -21.58
CA PHE A 21 14.57 1.99 -21.15
C PHE A 21 13.58 2.90 -21.90
N ALA A 22 13.31 2.66 -23.18
CA ALA A 22 12.30 3.42 -23.91
C ALA A 22 10.89 3.24 -23.32
N ILE A 23 10.50 1.99 -23.02
CA ILE A 23 9.20 1.68 -22.39
C ILE A 23 9.16 2.26 -20.96
N GLY A 24 10.23 2.12 -20.19
CA GLY A 24 10.33 2.69 -18.83
C GLY A 24 10.27 4.22 -18.83
N ALA A 25 10.98 4.87 -19.74
CA ALA A 25 10.96 6.32 -19.92
C ALA A 25 9.57 6.80 -20.34
N LEU A 26 8.92 6.11 -21.27
CA LEU A 26 7.53 6.40 -21.64
C LEU A 26 6.60 6.28 -20.43
N ALA A 27 6.75 5.23 -19.61
CA ALA A 27 5.94 5.08 -18.39
C ALA A 27 6.17 6.22 -17.39
N LEU A 28 7.40 6.69 -17.25
CA LEU A 28 7.72 7.87 -16.42
C LEU A 28 7.13 9.15 -17.02
N VAL A 29 7.26 9.37 -18.33
CA VAL A 29 6.68 10.54 -19.03
C VAL A 29 5.17 10.55 -18.89
N LEU A 30 4.49 9.40 -19.07
CA LEU A 30 3.06 9.27 -18.82
C LEU A 30 2.72 9.60 -17.37
N GLY A 31 3.52 9.11 -16.43
CA GLY A 31 3.36 9.42 -15.00
C GLY A 31 3.56 10.90 -14.67
N ILE A 32 4.43 11.62 -15.38
CA ILE A 32 4.64 13.06 -15.21
C ILE A 32 3.51 13.86 -15.89
N ALA A 33 3.15 13.49 -17.12
CA ALA A 33 2.21 14.22 -17.97
C ALA A 33 0.76 14.09 -17.45
N PHE A 34 0.36 12.87 -17.07
CA PHE A 34 -1.01 12.58 -16.63
C PHE A 34 -1.12 12.43 -15.12
N GLY A 35 0.01 12.47 -14.41
CA GLY A 35 0.05 12.05 -13.02
C GLY A 35 -0.13 10.55 -12.88
N GLY A 36 -0.56 10.10 -11.71
CA GLY A 36 -0.99 8.72 -11.52
C GLY A 36 -0.60 8.10 -10.19
N PRO A 37 -0.84 6.78 -10.05
CA PRO A 37 -0.62 6.06 -8.81
C PRO A 37 0.87 6.01 -8.44
N LYS A 38 1.19 6.43 -7.22
CA LYS A 38 2.51 6.31 -6.57
C LYS A 38 2.49 5.26 -5.48
N ILE A 39 3.63 4.61 -5.28
CA ILE A 39 3.84 3.63 -4.21
C ILE A 39 4.02 4.41 -2.90
N TYR A 40 3.17 4.15 -1.92
CA TYR A 40 3.26 4.77 -0.60
C TYR A 40 4.35 4.13 0.25
N ILE A 41 5.59 4.60 0.07
CA ILE A 41 6.75 4.28 0.89
C ILE A 41 7.58 5.55 1.11
N GLU A 42 8.21 5.65 2.28
CA GLU A 42 9.16 6.71 2.58
C GLU A 42 10.37 6.61 1.65
N MET A 43 10.95 7.75 1.28
CA MET A 43 12.07 7.79 0.34
C MET A 43 13.27 7.01 0.86
N GLU A 44 13.55 7.10 2.15
CA GLU A 44 14.65 6.36 2.79
C GLU A 44 14.44 4.85 2.66
N THR A 45 13.26 4.36 3.01
CA THR A 45 12.90 2.94 2.85
C THR A 45 13.03 2.49 1.38
N ALA A 46 12.57 3.32 0.44
CA ALA A 46 12.69 3.03 -0.99
C ALA A 46 14.15 2.88 -1.43
N ILE A 47 15.04 3.76 -0.96
CA ILE A 47 16.48 3.71 -1.24
C ILE A 47 17.10 2.43 -0.66
N TYR A 48 16.80 2.07 0.59
CA TYR A 48 17.33 0.84 1.20
C TYR A 48 16.89 -0.41 0.44
N LEU A 49 15.60 -0.50 0.06
CA LEU A 49 15.08 -1.61 -0.73
C LEU A 49 15.71 -1.66 -2.12
N PHE A 50 15.88 -0.52 -2.77
CA PHE A 50 16.56 -0.41 -4.06
C PHE A 50 18.01 -0.90 -3.97
N CYS A 51 18.77 -0.41 -2.98
CA CYS A 51 20.16 -0.82 -2.77
C CYS A 51 20.28 -2.32 -2.50
N GLY A 52 19.40 -2.89 -1.68
CA GLY A 52 19.34 -4.33 -1.43
C GLY A 52 19.12 -5.14 -2.72
N LEU A 53 18.12 -4.76 -3.51
CA LEU A 53 17.85 -5.42 -4.80
C LEU A 53 18.97 -5.20 -5.83
N LEU A 54 19.62 -4.04 -5.82
CA LEU A 54 20.76 -3.72 -6.69
C LEU A 54 21.95 -4.63 -6.38
N ILE A 55 22.25 -4.86 -5.10
CA ILE A 55 23.29 -5.81 -4.68
C ILE A 55 22.99 -7.22 -5.19
N VAL A 56 21.74 -7.67 -5.05
CA VAL A 56 21.32 -8.99 -5.57
C VAL A 56 21.46 -9.06 -7.09
N TYR A 57 21.02 -8.02 -7.81
CA TYR A 57 21.18 -7.90 -9.26
C TYR A 57 22.65 -7.99 -9.68
N LEU A 58 23.54 -7.24 -9.02
CA LEU A 58 24.97 -7.25 -9.31
C LEU A 58 25.59 -8.61 -9.00
N ALA A 59 25.23 -9.26 -7.89
CA ALA A 59 25.72 -10.58 -7.54
C ALA A 59 25.33 -11.64 -8.59
N VAL A 60 24.06 -11.64 -9.04
CA VAL A 60 23.59 -12.55 -10.10
C VAL A 60 24.31 -12.25 -11.43
N THR A 61 24.47 -10.98 -11.77
CA THR A 61 25.15 -10.55 -13.00
C THR A 61 26.62 -10.97 -12.99
N CYS A 62 27.34 -10.75 -11.89
CA CYS A 62 28.71 -11.22 -11.70
C CYS A 62 28.79 -12.73 -11.85
N TRP A 63 27.89 -13.50 -11.21
CA TRP A 63 27.87 -14.96 -11.34
C TRP A 63 27.69 -15.41 -12.80
N CYS A 64 26.82 -14.74 -13.57
CA CYS A 64 26.65 -15.01 -14.99
C CYS A 64 27.91 -14.73 -15.80
N ILE A 65 28.55 -13.57 -15.57
CA ILE A 65 29.77 -13.15 -16.27
C ILE A 65 30.93 -14.11 -15.96
N PHE A 66 31.16 -14.45 -14.69
CA PHE A 66 32.22 -15.40 -14.32
C PHE A 66 31.98 -16.78 -14.90
N THR A 67 30.73 -17.23 -15.00
CA THR A 67 30.39 -18.53 -15.62
C THR A 67 30.68 -18.51 -17.12
N LEU A 68 30.33 -17.42 -17.82
CA LEU A 68 30.63 -17.25 -19.24
C LEU A 68 32.13 -17.15 -19.52
N ALA A 69 32.86 -16.37 -18.71
CA ALA A 69 34.29 -16.16 -18.86
C ALA A 69 35.09 -17.47 -18.76
N LYS A 70 34.67 -18.38 -17.87
CA LYS A 70 35.30 -19.71 -17.70
C LYS A 70 35.15 -20.63 -18.91
N CYS A 71 34.08 -20.49 -19.69
CA CYS A 71 33.74 -21.46 -20.75
C CYS A 71 34.34 -21.14 -22.13
N GLN A 72 35.22 -20.12 -22.25
CA GLN A 72 35.65 -19.54 -23.53
C GLN A 72 34.47 -19.16 -24.42
N LEU A 73 34.09 -17.88 -24.42
CA LEU A 73 33.04 -17.36 -25.30
C LEU A 73 33.26 -17.90 -26.72
N ARG A 74 32.26 -18.65 -27.23
CA ARG A 74 31.98 -18.98 -28.66
C ARG A 74 32.18 -20.42 -29.12
N GLU A 75 32.90 -21.28 -28.40
CA GLU A 75 33.12 -22.66 -28.88
C GLU A 75 32.11 -23.66 -28.33
N ASN A 76 31.70 -23.50 -27.06
CA ASN A 76 30.81 -24.43 -26.38
C ASN A 76 29.57 -23.74 -25.83
N LEU A 77 28.45 -24.47 -25.85
CA LEU A 77 27.20 -24.02 -25.24
C LEU A 77 27.34 -24.06 -23.70
N VAL A 78 27.14 -22.91 -23.05
CA VAL A 78 27.20 -22.81 -21.58
C VAL A 78 25.85 -23.20 -20.97
N THR A 79 25.84 -24.32 -20.23
CA THR A 79 24.65 -24.83 -19.52
C THR A 79 24.84 -24.91 -18.00
N GLY A 80 26.03 -24.58 -17.50
CA GLY A 80 26.39 -24.62 -16.08
C GLY A 80 26.07 -23.34 -15.30
N GLY A 81 26.32 -23.35 -13.98
CA GLY A 81 26.14 -22.18 -13.13
C GLY A 81 24.67 -21.70 -13.11
N PRO A 82 24.37 -20.41 -13.33
CA PRO A 82 23.01 -19.90 -13.38
C PRO A 82 22.24 -20.33 -14.63
N TYR A 83 22.94 -20.71 -15.71
CA TYR A 83 22.34 -21.16 -16.98
C TYR A 83 21.60 -22.50 -16.83
N ARG A 84 21.89 -23.30 -15.81
CA ARG A 84 21.11 -24.53 -15.54
C ARG A 84 19.68 -24.24 -15.08
N LEU A 85 19.44 -23.06 -14.51
CA LEU A 85 18.15 -22.67 -13.92
C LEU A 85 17.29 -21.93 -14.93
N VAL A 86 17.91 -21.02 -15.69
CA VAL A 86 17.26 -20.16 -16.67
C VAL A 86 18.21 -19.94 -17.85
N ARG A 87 17.71 -19.98 -19.09
CA ARG A 87 18.56 -19.86 -20.29
C ARG A 87 19.19 -18.49 -20.45
N HIS A 88 18.48 -17.45 -20.04
CA HIS A 88 18.96 -16.07 -20.08
C HIS A 88 18.93 -15.42 -18.68
N PRO A 89 19.83 -15.83 -17.77
CA PRO A 89 19.79 -15.41 -16.37
C PRO A 89 20.08 -13.92 -16.19
N MET A 90 20.95 -13.31 -17.00
CA MET A 90 21.20 -11.86 -16.98
C MET A 90 19.95 -11.06 -17.38
N TYR A 91 19.23 -11.51 -18.42
CA TYR A 91 18.01 -10.84 -18.87
C TYR A 91 16.92 -10.96 -17.81
N SER A 92 16.82 -12.13 -17.18
CA SER A 92 15.91 -12.40 -16.08
C SER A 92 16.21 -11.49 -14.87
N ALA A 93 17.49 -11.27 -14.54
CA ALA A 93 17.89 -10.36 -13.47
C ALA A 93 17.46 -8.90 -13.78
N ILE A 94 17.57 -8.45 -15.03
CA ILE A 94 17.09 -7.12 -15.41
C ILE A 94 15.56 -7.01 -15.25
N ILE A 95 14.82 -7.98 -15.80
CA ILE A 95 13.35 -7.95 -15.82
C ILE A 95 12.76 -8.07 -14.41
N PHE A 96 13.28 -8.99 -13.60
CA PHE A 96 12.66 -9.39 -12.33
C PHE A 96 13.35 -8.83 -11.08
N ILE A 97 14.53 -8.21 -11.20
CA ILE A 97 15.25 -7.63 -10.05
C ILE A 97 15.49 -6.14 -10.27
N LEU A 98 16.16 -5.75 -11.36
CA LEU A 98 16.50 -4.35 -11.61
C LEU A 98 15.28 -3.47 -11.88
N ASN A 99 14.39 -3.87 -12.80
CA ASN A 99 13.20 -3.10 -13.13
C ASN A 99 12.24 -2.89 -11.92
N PRO A 100 11.91 -3.89 -11.10
CA PRO A 100 11.11 -3.64 -9.91
C PRO A 100 11.86 -2.79 -8.87
N ALA A 101 13.19 -2.94 -8.74
CA ALA A 101 13.98 -2.06 -7.89
C ALA A 101 13.87 -0.59 -8.33
N LEU A 102 13.94 -0.31 -9.64
CA LEU A 102 13.72 1.02 -10.19
C LEU A 102 12.28 1.51 -9.94
N GLY A 103 11.28 0.64 -10.10
CA GLY A 103 9.88 0.95 -9.79
C GLY A 103 9.69 1.42 -8.34
N ILE A 104 10.35 0.75 -7.39
CA ILE A 104 10.37 1.10 -5.97
C ILE A 104 11.11 2.42 -5.75
N LEU A 105 12.31 2.59 -6.31
CA LEU A 105 13.12 3.80 -6.17
C LEU A 105 12.37 5.05 -6.64
N PHE A 106 11.72 4.97 -7.80
CA PHE A 106 10.91 6.06 -8.34
C PHE A 106 9.48 6.12 -7.76
N ARG A 107 9.14 5.19 -6.85
CA ARG A 107 7.83 5.05 -6.22
C ARG A 107 6.68 5.10 -7.22
N SER A 108 6.85 4.44 -8.37
CA SER A 108 5.98 4.60 -9.54
C SER A 108 5.27 3.31 -9.90
N TRP A 109 3.94 3.27 -9.74
CA TRP A 109 3.14 2.14 -10.21
C TRP A 109 3.13 2.03 -11.74
N TRP A 110 3.31 3.14 -12.47
CA TRP A 110 3.48 3.12 -13.93
C TRP A 110 4.65 2.25 -14.35
N LEU A 111 5.77 2.31 -13.62
CA LEU A 111 6.92 1.44 -13.89
C LEU A 111 6.60 -0.03 -13.61
N ILE A 112 5.82 -0.33 -12.57
CA ILE A 112 5.38 -1.71 -12.26
C ILE A 112 4.48 -2.26 -13.37
N VAL A 113 3.53 -1.46 -13.87
CA VAL A 113 2.66 -1.86 -14.98
C VAL A 113 3.45 -2.05 -16.27
N ALA A 114 4.42 -1.16 -16.53
CA ALA A 114 5.30 -1.24 -17.68
C ALA A 114 6.12 -2.55 -17.72
N MET A 115 6.34 -3.21 -16.58
CA MET A 115 7.04 -4.50 -16.51
C MET A 115 6.36 -5.59 -17.33
N VAL A 116 5.03 -5.55 -17.47
CA VAL A 116 4.28 -6.51 -18.29
C VAL A 116 4.66 -6.34 -19.76
N LEU A 117 4.66 -5.10 -20.27
CA LEU A 117 5.04 -4.78 -21.64
C LEU A 117 6.52 -5.10 -21.89
N ILE A 118 7.38 -4.74 -20.94
CA ILE A 118 8.81 -5.05 -20.98
C ILE A 118 9.02 -6.56 -21.07
N TYR A 119 8.33 -7.37 -20.26
CA TYR A 119 8.45 -8.83 -20.32
C TYR A 119 8.14 -9.39 -21.72
N PHE A 120 7.04 -8.96 -22.34
CA PHE A 120 6.70 -9.41 -23.69
C PHE A 120 7.72 -8.93 -24.73
N PHE A 121 8.21 -7.70 -24.60
CA PHE A 121 9.26 -7.17 -25.48
C PHE A 121 10.56 -7.99 -25.38
N TRP A 122 11.05 -8.24 -24.16
CA TRP A 122 12.19 -9.12 -23.91
C TRP A 122 11.97 -10.53 -24.47
N ARG A 123 10.76 -11.08 -24.33
CA ARG A 123 10.42 -12.40 -24.89
C ARG A 123 10.58 -12.44 -26.41
N GLN A 124 10.26 -11.37 -27.12
CA GLN A 124 10.48 -11.29 -28.57
C GLN A 124 11.96 -11.18 -28.94
N CYS A 125 12.74 -10.38 -28.18
CA CYS A 125 14.19 -10.28 -28.37
C CYS A 125 14.89 -11.62 -28.13
N VAL A 126 14.52 -12.31 -27.04
CA VAL A 126 15.02 -13.64 -26.70
C VAL A 126 14.75 -14.64 -27.82
N LYS A 127 13.55 -14.69 -28.38
CA LYS A 127 13.24 -15.63 -29.49
C LYS A 127 14.21 -15.51 -30.68
N LYS A 128 14.65 -14.29 -31.01
CA LYS A 128 15.61 -14.07 -32.10
C LYS A 128 17.00 -14.62 -31.73
N GLU A 129 17.40 -14.44 -30.48
CA GLU A 129 18.65 -14.99 -29.96
C GLU A 129 18.62 -16.52 -29.86
N GLU A 130 17.52 -17.10 -29.38
CA GLU A 130 17.34 -18.56 -29.29
C GLU A 130 17.40 -19.23 -30.67
N LYS A 131 16.89 -18.57 -31.72
CA LYS A 131 17.00 -19.07 -33.10
C LYS A 131 18.47 -19.14 -33.56
N TYR A 132 19.25 -18.09 -33.29
CA TYR A 132 20.69 -18.09 -33.60
C TYR A 132 21.45 -19.15 -32.78
N LEU A 133 21.09 -19.35 -31.51
CA LEU A 133 21.70 -20.40 -30.67
C LEU A 133 21.37 -21.81 -31.19
N GLU A 134 20.15 -22.04 -31.68
CA GLU A 134 19.74 -23.30 -32.30
C GLU A 134 20.49 -23.58 -33.61
N GLU A 135 20.74 -22.56 -34.43
CA GLU A 135 21.52 -22.67 -35.67
C GLU A 135 23.02 -22.93 -35.38
N LYS A 136 23.57 -22.35 -34.32
CA LYS A 136 25.00 -22.43 -34.00
C LYS A 136 25.39 -23.66 -33.16
N PHE A 137 24.53 -24.11 -32.25
CA PHE A 137 24.85 -25.15 -31.28
C PHE A 137 23.84 -26.30 -31.36
N PRO A 138 24.20 -27.46 -31.94
CA PRO A 138 23.31 -28.62 -32.01
C PRO A 138 22.81 -29.10 -30.65
N GLN A 139 23.62 -28.95 -29.58
CA GLN A 139 23.24 -29.34 -28.22
C GLN A 139 22.16 -28.42 -27.61
N TYR A 140 21.88 -27.26 -28.23
CA TYR A 140 20.90 -26.30 -27.73
C TYR A 140 19.48 -26.86 -27.72
N PHE A 141 19.15 -27.73 -28.67
CA PHE A 141 17.82 -28.36 -28.74
C PHE A 141 17.49 -29.16 -27.48
N GLU A 142 18.43 -29.96 -26.97
CA GLU A 142 18.22 -30.72 -25.74
C GLU A 142 18.20 -29.81 -24.51
N TYR A 143 19.11 -28.83 -24.46
CA TYR A 143 19.15 -27.84 -23.37
C TYR A 143 17.82 -27.09 -23.22
N ARG A 144 17.20 -26.65 -24.33
CA ARG A 144 15.94 -25.89 -24.29
C ARG A 144 14.72 -26.70 -23.83
N ARG A 145 14.77 -28.03 -23.89
CA ARG A 145 13.69 -28.91 -23.37
C ARG A 145 13.72 -28.96 -21.84
N HIS A 146 14.88 -28.69 -21.25
CA HIS A 146 15.08 -28.83 -19.82
C HIS A 146 15.05 -27.52 -19.04
N VAL A 147 15.46 -26.41 -19.66
CA VAL A 147 15.63 -25.12 -18.98
C VAL A 147 14.75 -24.06 -19.62
N TRP A 148 14.02 -23.29 -18.81
CA TRP A 148 13.11 -22.24 -19.27
C TRP A 148 13.84 -20.95 -19.66
N PRO A 149 13.27 -20.10 -20.54
CA PRO A 149 13.96 -18.96 -21.13
C PRO A 149 14.28 -17.83 -20.14
N LEU A 150 13.30 -17.41 -19.34
CA LEU A 150 13.37 -16.20 -18.49
C LEU A 150 12.95 -16.42 -17.03
N PHE A 151 12.34 -17.56 -16.70
CA PHE A 151 11.89 -17.85 -15.34
C PHE A 151 12.19 -19.30 -15.00
N PRO A 152 12.73 -19.62 -13.80
CA PRO A 152 13.09 -21.00 -13.46
C PRO A 152 11.84 -21.88 -13.35
N ASP A 153 11.93 -23.12 -13.82
CA ASP A 153 10.84 -24.10 -13.64
C ASP A 153 10.86 -24.64 -12.20
N LEU A 154 10.28 -23.86 -11.28
CA LEU A 154 10.24 -24.17 -9.85
C LEU A 154 9.59 -25.53 -9.56
N ARG A 155 8.67 -26.01 -10.43
CA ARG A 155 8.05 -27.34 -10.31
C ARG A 155 9.06 -28.47 -10.40
N ARG A 156 10.11 -28.31 -11.22
CA ARG A 156 11.17 -29.29 -11.38
C ARG A 156 12.17 -29.24 -10.23
N ILE A 157 12.36 -28.07 -9.62
CA ILE A 157 13.27 -27.88 -8.49
C ILE A 157 12.64 -28.41 -7.19
N ASN A 158 11.42 -27.98 -6.88
CA ASN A 158 10.68 -28.41 -5.68
C ASN A 158 9.17 -28.26 -5.90
N LYS A 159 8.48 -29.39 -6.10
CA LYS A 159 7.02 -29.42 -6.34
C LYS A 159 6.23 -28.82 -5.18
N LEU A 160 6.60 -29.12 -3.94
CA LEU A 160 5.89 -28.65 -2.75
C LEU A 160 6.01 -27.13 -2.62
N ALA A 161 7.24 -26.60 -2.77
CA ALA A 161 7.48 -25.16 -2.74
C ALA A 161 6.75 -24.44 -3.87
N PHE A 162 6.68 -25.05 -5.08
CA PHE A 162 5.91 -24.49 -6.17
C PHE A 162 4.42 -24.35 -5.83
N TYR A 163 3.76 -25.41 -5.37
CA TYR A 163 2.33 -25.35 -5.04
C TYR A 163 2.06 -24.41 -3.87
N PHE A 164 2.95 -24.34 -2.88
CA PHE A 164 2.86 -23.37 -1.79
C PHE A 164 2.96 -21.93 -2.30
N LEU A 165 3.98 -21.61 -3.10
CA LEU A 165 4.16 -20.26 -3.66
C LEU A 165 3.02 -19.87 -4.61
N ALA A 166 2.54 -20.81 -5.43
CA ALA A 166 1.39 -20.59 -6.30
C ALA A 166 0.11 -20.32 -5.49
N GLY A 167 -0.13 -21.10 -4.43
CA GLY A 167 -1.24 -20.88 -3.50
C GLY A 167 -1.14 -19.55 -2.77
N ALA A 168 0.05 -19.19 -2.27
CA ALA A 168 0.30 -17.90 -1.62
C ALA A 168 0.10 -16.72 -2.57
N ALA A 169 0.56 -16.82 -3.81
CA ALA A 169 0.35 -15.80 -4.83
C ALA A 169 -1.14 -15.65 -5.19
N PHE A 170 -1.86 -16.77 -5.36
CA PHE A 170 -3.30 -16.76 -5.59
C PHE A 170 -4.06 -16.11 -4.43
N PHE A 171 -3.73 -16.52 -3.19
CA PHE A 171 -4.30 -15.92 -1.98
C PHE A 171 -4.02 -14.42 -1.92
N ALA A 172 -2.79 -13.98 -2.18
CA ALA A 172 -2.42 -12.57 -2.17
C ALA A 172 -3.24 -11.77 -3.20
N VAL A 173 -3.39 -12.28 -4.42
CA VAL A 173 -4.22 -11.63 -5.45
C VAL A 173 -5.68 -11.53 -5.01
N VAL A 174 -6.28 -12.64 -4.56
CA VAL A 174 -7.68 -12.66 -4.09
C VAL A 174 -7.86 -11.71 -2.90
N PHE A 175 -6.96 -11.75 -1.92
CA PHE A 175 -6.98 -10.87 -0.76
C PHE A 175 -6.88 -9.40 -1.17
N THR A 176 -5.95 -9.04 -2.07
CA THR A 176 -5.81 -7.68 -2.57
C THR A 176 -7.05 -7.21 -3.33
N VAL A 177 -7.67 -8.07 -4.15
CA VAL A 177 -8.89 -7.72 -4.90
C VAL A 177 -10.07 -7.52 -3.94
N LEU A 178 -10.29 -8.42 -2.99
CA LEU A 178 -11.37 -8.32 -2.01
C LEU A 178 -11.19 -7.13 -1.06
N ASN A 179 -9.96 -6.73 -0.78
CA ASN A 179 -9.61 -5.60 0.09
C ASN A 179 -9.13 -4.37 -0.71
N PHE A 180 -9.48 -4.26 -1.99
CA PHE A 180 -8.92 -3.24 -2.88
C PHE A 180 -9.13 -1.83 -2.35
N SER A 181 -10.28 -1.53 -1.73
CA SER A 181 -10.55 -0.22 -1.11
C SER A 181 -9.53 0.13 -0.02
N ALA A 182 -9.18 -0.81 0.85
CA ALA A 182 -8.19 -0.61 1.93
C ALA A 182 -6.75 -0.56 1.39
N VAL A 183 -6.42 -1.41 0.40
CA VAL A 183 -5.10 -1.39 -0.24
C VAL A 183 -4.89 -0.11 -1.02
N TYR A 184 -5.89 0.33 -1.77
CA TYR A 184 -5.88 1.58 -2.54
C TYR A 184 -5.64 2.79 -1.63
N LEU A 185 -6.41 2.92 -0.53
CA LEU A 185 -6.27 4.02 0.43
C LEU A 185 -4.91 4.05 1.13
N ARG A 186 -4.24 2.88 1.27
CA ARG A 186 -3.01 2.75 2.07
C ARG A 186 -1.72 2.75 1.24
N TRP A 187 -1.77 2.27 0.00
CA TRP A 187 -0.57 2.01 -0.82
C TRP A 187 -0.50 2.82 -2.11
N VAL A 188 -1.60 3.47 -2.50
CA VAL A 188 -1.71 4.23 -3.75
C VAL A 188 -2.00 5.69 -3.43
N VAL A 189 -1.07 6.56 -3.81
CA VAL A 189 -1.30 8.03 -3.75
C VAL A 189 -1.34 8.57 -5.17
N TRP A 190 -2.28 9.46 -5.47
CA TRP A 190 -2.34 10.07 -6.79
C TRP A 190 -1.48 11.32 -6.86
N GLU A 191 -0.56 11.39 -7.80
CA GLU A 191 0.10 12.66 -8.11
C GLU A 191 -0.69 13.39 -9.19
N LYS A 192 -1.01 14.67 -9.00
CA LYS A 192 -1.59 15.56 -10.03
C LYS A 192 -0.76 16.84 -10.10
N GLN A 193 -0.13 17.09 -11.25
CA GLN A 193 0.68 18.30 -11.51
C GLN A 193 1.79 18.57 -10.47
N GLY A 194 2.57 17.54 -10.11
CA GLY A 194 3.69 17.67 -9.16
C GLY A 194 3.28 17.82 -7.69
N LYS A 195 1.98 17.80 -7.39
CA LYS A 195 1.46 17.70 -6.02
C LYS A 195 0.99 16.28 -5.78
N ILE A 196 1.54 15.65 -4.75
CA ILE A 196 1.02 14.40 -4.20
C ILE A 196 -0.36 14.73 -3.61
N THR A 197 -1.41 14.42 -4.37
CA THR A 197 -2.80 14.47 -3.93
C THR A 197 -3.15 13.10 -3.40
N TYR A 198 -3.00 12.95 -2.09
CA TYR A 198 -3.87 12.01 -1.41
C TYR A 198 -5.32 12.33 -1.79
N ASP A 199 -6.09 11.34 -2.23
CA ASP A 199 -7.53 11.33 -1.94
C ASP A 199 -7.66 11.17 -0.42
N GLN A 200 -7.25 12.20 0.33
CA GLN A 200 -7.76 12.34 1.68
C GLN A 200 -9.21 12.76 1.49
N PRO A 201 -10.18 12.02 2.05
CA PRO A 201 -11.44 12.65 2.41
C PRO A 201 -11.03 13.80 3.36
N GLY A 202 -10.94 15.03 2.86
CA GLY A 202 -9.98 15.98 3.45
C GLY A 202 -10.04 17.43 2.98
N LYS A 203 -10.16 17.67 1.66
CA LYS A 203 -9.95 19.02 1.10
C LYS A 203 -11.20 19.88 0.92
N LYS A 204 -12.27 19.62 1.68
CA LYS A 204 -13.06 20.75 2.19
C LYS A 204 -12.49 21.04 3.56
N LYS A 205 -11.71 22.12 3.70
CA LYS A 205 -11.53 22.69 5.04
C LYS A 205 -12.92 23.11 5.50
N ILE A 206 -13.57 22.32 6.35
CA ILE A 206 -14.66 22.84 7.16
C ILE A 206 -13.99 23.97 7.95
N PRO A 207 -14.44 25.23 7.82
CA PRO A 207 -13.79 26.34 8.50
C PRO A 207 -13.72 26.01 10.00
N PHE A 208 -12.50 25.86 10.51
CA PHE A 208 -12.26 25.77 11.94
C PHE A 208 -12.71 27.10 12.53
N PHE A 209 -13.74 27.08 13.37
CA PHE A 209 -14.21 28.28 14.05
C PHE A 209 -13.08 28.76 14.95
N SER A 210 -12.62 29.99 14.72
CA SER A 210 -11.59 30.63 15.53
C SER A 210 -11.99 30.60 17.01
N LEU A 211 -11.12 30.02 17.84
CA LEU A 211 -11.19 30.12 19.29
C LEU A 211 -11.28 31.61 19.68
N PRO A 212 -12.33 32.06 20.39
CA PRO A 212 -12.28 33.35 21.08
C PRO A 212 -11.25 33.21 22.21
N THR A 213 -10.23 34.04 22.17
CA THR A 213 -9.34 34.28 23.31
C THR A 213 -10.14 34.95 24.42
N GLY A 214 -10.63 34.14 25.36
CA GLY A 214 -11.18 34.61 26.64
C GLY A 214 -12.68 34.36 26.81
N GLY A 215 -13.01 33.58 27.85
CA GLY A 215 -14.34 33.53 28.45
C GLY A 215 -14.93 32.11 28.55
N ALA A 216 -14.89 31.56 29.76
CA ALA A 216 -15.65 30.43 30.35
C ALA A 216 -15.89 29.14 29.50
N LEU A 217 -15.83 27.99 30.17
CA LEU A 217 -16.20 26.63 29.70
C LEU A 217 -17.70 26.47 29.34
N ALA A 218 -18.33 27.51 28.81
CA ALA A 218 -19.71 27.50 28.40
C ALA A 218 -19.79 27.08 26.92
N ALA A 219 -20.35 25.90 26.69
CA ALA A 219 -20.67 25.39 25.37
C ALA A 219 -21.52 26.41 24.57
N ASN A 220 -21.06 26.78 23.37
CA ASN A 220 -21.77 27.74 22.52
C ASN A 220 -23.03 27.13 21.93
N TYR A 221 -24.09 27.93 21.78
CA TYR A 221 -25.29 27.52 21.03
C TYR A 221 -24.96 27.27 19.54
N SER A 222 -25.53 26.22 18.96
CA SER A 222 -25.35 25.81 17.56
C SER A 222 -26.70 25.38 16.95
N GLU A 223 -27.04 25.92 15.78
CA GLU A 223 -28.25 25.51 15.03
C GLU A 223 -28.10 24.15 14.33
N ARG A 224 -26.92 23.53 14.41
CA ARG A 224 -26.61 22.27 13.74
C ARG A 224 -27.19 21.08 14.49
N ALA A 225 -27.51 20.03 13.73
CA ALA A 225 -27.91 18.73 14.27
C ALA A 225 -26.74 18.05 15.00
N ASP A 226 -27.08 17.08 15.85
CA ASP A 226 -26.12 16.35 16.67
C ASP A 226 -25.07 15.65 15.79
N SER A 227 -23.81 16.05 15.94
CA SER A 227 -22.74 15.65 15.04
C SER A 227 -21.37 15.77 15.69
N ILE A 228 -20.43 14.97 15.20
CA ILE A 228 -19.01 15.07 15.52
C ILE A 228 -18.29 15.71 14.34
N VAL A 229 -17.44 16.68 14.64
CA VAL A 229 -16.58 17.36 13.67
C VAL A 229 -15.13 17.18 14.08
N ILE A 230 -14.34 16.61 13.18
CA ILE A 230 -12.89 16.46 13.33
C ILE A 230 -12.25 17.16 12.13
N GLY A 231 -11.93 18.44 12.28
CA GLY A 231 -11.49 19.29 11.17
C GLY A 231 -10.20 18.80 10.51
N GLN A 232 -9.26 18.32 11.31
CA GLN A 232 -7.98 17.76 10.87
C GLN A 232 -8.14 16.54 9.95
N LEU A 233 -9.20 15.76 10.18
CA LEU A 233 -9.51 14.56 9.40
C LEU A 233 -10.64 14.79 8.38
N ASN A 234 -11.19 16.01 8.29
CA ASN A 234 -12.39 16.36 7.52
C ASN A 234 -13.54 15.36 7.73
N ILE A 235 -13.77 15.01 8.99
CA ILE A 235 -14.90 14.19 9.39
C ILE A 235 -16.00 15.13 9.87
N GLU A 236 -17.18 14.97 9.28
CA GLU A 236 -18.44 15.48 9.81
C GLU A 236 -19.44 14.32 9.72
N ALA A 237 -19.87 13.82 10.87
CA ALA A 237 -20.76 12.67 10.94
C ALA A 237 -21.82 12.88 12.03
N PRO A 238 -23.05 12.38 11.83
CA PRO A 238 -24.09 12.47 12.85
C PRO A 238 -23.72 11.63 14.07
N LEU A 239 -24.08 12.14 15.24
CA LEU A 239 -24.02 11.37 16.47
C LEU A 239 -25.29 10.52 16.60
N VAL A 240 -25.12 9.24 16.87
CA VAL A 240 -26.21 8.26 16.92
C VAL A 240 -26.21 7.58 18.28
N LEU A 241 -27.38 7.46 18.91
CA LEU A 241 -27.55 6.66 20.12
C LEU A 241 -27.86 5.21 19.71
N ALA A 242 -27.05 4.25 20.20
CA ALA A 242 -27.37 2.84 20.01
C ALA A 242 -28.47 2.39 20.99
N SER A 243 -29.38 1.54 20.51
CA SER A 243 -30.45 0.95 21.34
C SER A 243 -29.93 -0.08 22.34
N GLY A 244 -28.72 -0.61 22.14
CA GLY A 244 -28.10 -1.60 23.01
C GLY A 244 -26.66 -1.95 22.59
N THR A 245 -26.01 -2.81 23.37
CA THR A 245 -24.62 -3.24 23.15
C THR A 245 -24.51 -4.50 22.29
N SER A 246 -25.63 -5.06 21.82
CA SER A 246 -25.58 -6.25 20.99
C SER A 246 -24.89 -5.94 19.66
N PRO A 247 -24.16 -6.91 19.06
CA PRO A 247 -23.46 -6.67 17.79
C PRO A 247 -24.37 -6.16 16.67
N ASN A 248 -25.63 -6.60 16.63
CA ASN A 248 -26.58 -6.21 15.58
C ASN A 248 -27.08 -4.77 15.79
N GLU A 249 -27.46 -4.40 17.01
CA GLU A 249 -27.91 -3.05 17.34
C GLU A 249 -26.78 -2.03 17.14
N LEU A 250 -25.56 -2.37 17.61
CA LEU A 250 -24.41 -1.50 17.47
C LEU A 250 -23.99 -1.32 16.00
N ASN A 251 -23.96 -2.39 15.21
CA ASN A 251 -23.66 -2.29 13.78
C ASN A 251 -24.74 -1.50 13.01
N SER A 252 -26.02 -1.66 13.38
CA SER A 252 -27.10 -0.88 12.77
C SER A 252 -26.94 0.62 13.03
N ALA A 253 -26.53 1.00 14.25
CA ALA A 253 -26.23 2.39 14.60
C ALA A 253 -24.97 2.91 13.91
N LEU A 254 -23.91 2.10 13.83
CA LEU A 254 -22.63 2.47 13.17
C LEU A 254 -22.79 2.72 11.66
N ASN A 255 -23.76 2.07 11.01
CA ASN A 255 -24.09 2.34 9.61
C ASN A 255 -24.73 3.72 9.40
N GLN A 256 -25.20 4.37 10.47
CA GLN A 256 -25.90 5.66 10.43
C GLN A 256 -25.02 6.83 10.88
N GLY A 257 -23.86 6.59 11.51
CA GLY A 257 -22.98 7.66 12.00
C GLY A 257 -21.96 7.20 13.03
N VAL A 258 -21.48 8.15 13.82
CA VAL A 258 -20.64 7.89 15.00
C VAL A 258 -21.55 7.67 16.20
N VAL A 259 -21.31 6.59 16.93
CA VAL A 259 -22.25 6.07 17.91
C VAL A 259 -21.79 6.38 19.32
N PHE A 260 -22.67 6.93 20.15
CA PHE A 260 -22.49 6.91 21.60
C PHE A 260 -22.58 5.47 22.09
N TYR A 261 -21.48 4.97 22.64
CA TYR A 261 -21.46 3.62 23.18
C TYR A 261 -22.41 3.55 24.40
N PRO A 262 -23.26 2.52 24.52
CA PRO A 262 -24.18 2.42 25.65
C PRO A 262 -23.44 2.42 26.99
N GLY A 263 -23.87 3.26 27.92
CA GLY A 263 -23.19 3.50 29.20
C GLY A 263 -22.20 4.68 29.20
N SER A 264 -21.99 5.33 28.04
CA SER A 264 -21.25 6.58 27.92
C SER A 264 -21.93 7.72 28.65
N ALA A 265 -21.14 8.66 29.19
CA ALA A 265 -21.64 9.97 29.57
C ALA A 265 -22.04 10.77 28.31
N LEU A 266 -22.88 11.80 28.50
CA LEU A 266 -23.21 12.74 27.43
C LEU A 266 -22.27 13.96 27.44
N PRO A 267 -22.09 14.66 26.31
CA PRO A 267 -21.24 15.84 26.23
C PRO A 267 -21.60 16.88 27.31
N GLY A 268 -20.56 17.36 28.02
CA GLY A 268 -20.69 18.32 29.12
C GLY A 268 -21.11 17.75 30.48
N GLN A 269 -21.37 16.45 30.59
CA GLN A 269 -21.57 15.79 31.89
C GLN A 269 -20.24 15.33 32.49
N ALA A 270 -20.19 15.15 33.81
CA ALA A 270 -19.09 14.44 34.44
C ALA A 270 -19.08 12.98 33.95
N GLY A 271 -17.92 12.47 33.59
CA GLY A 271 -17.76 11.13 33.01
C GLY A 271 -17.12 11.16 31.63
N GLU A 272 -16.96 9.97 31.06
CA GLU A 272 -16.34 9.79 29.75
C GLU A 272 -17.40 9.66 28.65
N VAL A 273 -17.33 10.57 27.67
CA VAL A 273 -18.02 10.46 26.40
C VAL A 273 -17.27 9.44 25.54
N PHE A 274 -17.89 8.28 25.31
CA PHE A 274 -17.30 7.14 24.64
C PHE A 274 -17.95 6.92 23.27
N LEU A 275 -17.24 7.30 22.20
CA LEU A 275 -17.77 7.28 20.83
C LEU A 275 -17.10 6.21 19.98
N THR A 276 -17.90 5.49 19.20
CA THR A 276 -17.43 4.45 18.29
C THR A 276 -17.82 4.72 16.84
N GLY A 277 -16.93 4.37 15.92
CA GLY A 277 -17.12 4.54 14.48
C GLY A 277 -16.42 3.45 13.68
N HIS A 278 -16.87 3.19 12.45
CA HIS A 278 -16.22 2.20 11.59
C HIS A 278 -14.84 2.69 11.11
N SER A 279 -13.82 1.84 11.25
CA SER A 279 -12.53 2.00 10.56
C SER A 279 -12.55 1.43 9.14
N SER A 280 -13.43 0.46 8.90
CA SER A 280 -13.70 -0.13 7.58
C SER A 280 -14.94 -1.00 7.67
N VAL A 281 -15.67 -1.12 6.57
CA VAL A 281 -16.75 -2.11 6.38
C VAL A 281 -16.44 -3.00 5.18
N PHE A 282 -17.09 -4.16 5.12
CA PHE A 282 -16.99 -5.03 3.95
C PHE A 282 -17.52 -4.32 2.68
N PRO A 283 -16.96 -4.61 1.49
CA PRO A 283 -17.34 -3.94 0.24
C PRO A 283 -18.83 -4.03 -0.13
N TRP A 284 -19.54 -5.06 0.34
CA TRP A 284 -20.97 -5.24 0.11
C TRP A 284 -21.86 -4.44 1.07
N ASN A 285 -21.33 -3.91 2.17
CA ASN A 285 -22.06 -3.04 3.09
C ASN A 285 -21.91 -1.57 2.65
N LYS A 286 -22.95 -1.03 2.00
CA LYS A 286 -22.96 0.36 1.50
C LYS A 286 -23.46 1.31 2.58
N THR A 287 -22.54 1.90 3.33
CA THR A 287 -22.83 3.01 4.25
C THR A 287 -21.86 4.18 4.00
N PRO A 288 -22.32 5.44 4.04
CA PRO A 288 -21.45 6.60 3.94
C PRO A 288 -20.49 6.74 5.15
N TYR A 289 -20.77 6.06 6.26
CA TYR A 289 -19.98 6.13 7.51
C TYR A 289 -19.11 4.90 7.74
N GLY A 290 -19.04 3.97 6.78
CA GLY A 290 -18.27 2.73 6.89
C GLY A 290 -16.75 2.90 7.01
N GLN A 291 -16.27 4.14 6.88
CA GLN A 291 -14.86 4.53 6.96
C GLN A 291 -14.66 5.79 7.82
N VAL A 292 -15.66 6.15 8.64
CA VAL A 292 -15.67 7.43 9.38
C VAL A 292 -14.44 7.61 10.27
N PHE A 293 -13.94 6.54 10.89
CA PHE A 293 -12.74 6.55 11.75
C PHE A 293 -11.55 5.83 11.13
N THR A 294 -11.49 5.69 9.80
CA THR A 294 -10.35 5.05 9.11
C THR A 294 -9.02 5.75 9.42
N LEU A 295 -9.03 7.09 9.54
CA LEU A 295 -7.82 7.91 9.77
C LEU A 295 -7.67 8.38 11.21
N LEU A 296 -8.36 7.75 12.16
CA LEU A 296 -8.34 8.16 13.56
C LEU A 296 -6.92 8.12 14.16
N ASP A 297 -6.01 7.28 13.63
CA ASP A 297 -4.61 7.20 14.05
C ASP A 297 -3.80 8.47 13.74
N LYS A 298 -4.30 9.33 12.84
CA LYS A 298 -3.64 10.57 12.40
C LYS A 298 -3.87 11.77 13.31
N LEU A 299 -4.77 11.66 14.29
CA LEU A 299 -4.91 12.70 15.31
C LEU A 299 -3.66 12.76 16.19
N GLU A 300 -3.19 13.96 16.48
CA GLU A 300 -2.03 14.21 17.34
C GLU A 300 -2.47 14.90 18.64
N THR A 301 -1.64 14.79 19.68
CA THR A 301 -1.87 15.52 20.93
C THR A 301 -1.95 17.02 20.63
N GLY A 302 -3.01 17.67 21.12
CA GLY A 302 -3.30 19.07 20.85
C GLY A 302 -4.37 19.31 19.78
N ASP A 303 -4.69 18.31 18.95
CA ASP A 303 -5.81 18.40 18.00
C ASP A 303 -7.15 18.56 18.71
N VAL A 304 -8.13 19.11 18.00
CA VAL A 304 -9.45 19.43 18.57
C VAL A 304 -10.53 18.62 17.87
N VAL A 305 -11.38 17.99 18.69
CA VAL A 305 -12.60 17.31 18.27
C VAL A 305 -13.79 18.06 18.85
N SER A 306 -14.71 18.47 17.99
CA SER A 306 -15.92 19.18 18.40
C SER A 306 -17.12 18.26 18.35
N LEU A 307 -17.89 18.20 19.43
CA LEU A 307 -19.18 17.53 19.50
C LEU A 307 -20.28 18.59 19.53
N ILE A 308 -21.18 18.54 18.55
CA ILE A 308 -22.43 19.29 18.57
C ILE A 308 -23.47 18.34 19.14
N TYR A 309 -24.07 18.69 20.27
CA TYR A 309 -25.08 17.89 20.93
C TYR A 309 -26.10 18.77 21.63
N ASN A 310 -27.40 18.54 21.42
CA ASN A 310 -28.49 19.34 21.99
C ASN A 310 -28.30 20.84 21.74
N HIS A 311 -27.96 21.21 20.50
CA HIS A 311 -27.70 22.59 20.09
C HIS A 311 -26.55 23.27 20.85
N ARG A 312 -25.62 22.51 21.41
CA ARG A 312 -24.43 23.03 22.10
C ARG A 312 -23.16 22.41 21.53
N GLN A 313 -22.12 23.22 21.39
CA GLN A 313 -20.80 22.77 20.94
C GLN A 313 -19.87 22.56 22.13
N TYR A 314 -19.31 21.35 22.21
CA TYR A 314 -18.32 20.92 23.19
C TYR A 314 -17.01 20.61 22.48
N ASP A 315 -15.94 21.31 22.83
CA ASP A 315 -14.63 21.11 22.21
C ASP A 315 -13.73 20.30 23.14
N TYR A 316 -13.16 19.22 22.61
CA TYR A 316 -12.23 18.34 23.32
C TYR A 316 -10.86 18.41 22.68
N GLN A 317 -9.83 18.62 23.48
CA GLN A 317 -8.44 18.57 23.02
C GLN A 317 -7.89 17.15 23.20
N ILE A 318 -7.30 16.60 22.15
CA ILE A 318 -6.68 15.26 22.18
C ILE A 318 -5.44 15.28 23.07
N THR A 319 -5.36 14.32 23.99
CA THR A 319 -4.27 14.20 24.96
C THR A 319 -3.41 12.97 24.70
N ASP A 320 -4.01 11.83 24.37
CA ASP A 320 -3.30 10.54 24.28
C ASP A 320 -3.93 9.57 23.27
N LYS A 321 -3.17 8.54 22.87
CA LYS A 321 -3.62 7.42 22.03
C LYS A 321 -3.17 6.09 22.59
N GLU A 322 -4.08 5.12 22.61
CA GLU A 322 -3.83 3.78 23.15
C GLU A 322 -4.34 2.69 22.21
N ILE A 323 -3.66 1.53 22.18
CA ILE A 323 -4.12 0.36 21.42
C ILE A 323 -4.33 -0.80 22.38
N LEU A 324 -5.59 -1.24 22.49
CA LEU A 324 -5.99 -2.29 23.43
C LEU A 324 -6.60 -3.52 22.74
N PRO A 325 -6.50 -4.71 23.35
CA PRO A 325 -7.35 -5.85 23.01
C PRO A 325 -8.85 -5.53 23.19
N PRO A 326 -9.77 -6.14 22.40
CA PRO A 326 -11.20 -5.80 22.45
C PRO A 326 -11.87 -6.02 23.82
N ASN A 327 -11.38 -6.99 24.60
CA ASN A 327 -11.91 -7.33 25.94
C ASN A 327 -11.41 -6.40 27.06
N GLN A 328 -10.47 -5.50 26.75
CA GLN A 328 -9.90 -4.55 27.71
C GLN A 328 -10.44 -3.13 27.51
N VAL A 329 -11.27 -2.91 26.49
CA VAL A 329 -11.92 -1.62 26.26
C VAL A 329 -13.04 -1.43 27.27
N LYS A 330 -12.90 -0.42 28.12
CA LYS A 330 -13.86 -0.06 29.16
C LYS A 330 -14.02 1.45 29.21
N ILE A 331 -15.22 1.89 29.55
CA ILE A 331 -15.49 3.28 29.89
C ILE A 331 -14.87 3.55 31.25
N SER A 332 -14.12 4.63 31.36
CA SER A 332 -13.52 5.11 32.59
C SER A 332 -14.53 5.88 33.42
N ASP A 333 -14.61 5.57 34.70
CA ASP A 333 -15.28 6.45 35.68
C ASP A 333 -14.38 7.67 35.91
N SER A 334 -14.75 8.81 35.32
CA SER A 334 -14.04 10.06 35.49
C SER A 334 -14.95 11.09 36.14
N ALA A 335 -14.43 11.82 37.14
CA ALA A 335 -15.13 12.95 37.73
C ALA A 335 -15.15 14.17 36.80
N GLU A 336 -14.25 14.20 35.81
CA GLU A 336 -14.10 15.28 34.84
C GLU A 336 -14.67 14.86 33.48
N PRO A 337 -15.17 15.80 32.65
CA PRO A 337 -15.63 15.48 31.31
C PRO A 337 -14.47 15.05 30.40
N ARG A 338 -14.48 13.79 29.97
CA ARG A 338 -13.49 13.23 29.03
C ARG A 338 -14.14 12.76 27.74
N LEU A 339 -13.32 12.63 26.70
CA LEU A 339 -13.70 12.04 25.41
C LEU A 339 -12.78 10.86 25.11
N THR A 340 -13.37 9.75 24.70
CA THR A 340 -12.65 8.67 24.01
C THR A 340 -13.34 8.34 22.71
N LEU A 341 -12.62 8.51 21.62
CA LEU A 341 -12.99 8.00 20.29
C LEU A 341 -12.33 6.63 20.11
N PHE A 342 -13.07 5.61 19.65
CA PHE A 342 -12.45 4.32 19.39
C PHE A 342 -12.96 3.62 18.14
N THR A 343 -12.09 2.78 17.56
CA THR A 343 -12.40 2.00 16.36
C THR A 343 -11.62 0.68 16.30
N CYS A 344 -11.96 -0.19 15.34
CA CYS A 344 -11.25 -1.46 15.11
C CYS A 344 -9.85 -1.21 14.52
N TRP A 345 -8.87 -1.98 14.99
CA TRP A 345 -7.47 -1.83 14.59
C TRP A 345 -6.76 -3.18 14.40
N PRO A 346 -5.82 -3.30 13.44
CA PRO A 346 -5.58 -2.40 12.31
C PRO A 346 -6.77 -2.28 11.34
N ILE A 347 -6.76 -1.26 10.47
CA ILE A 347 -7.77 -1.05 9.43
C ILE A 347 -8.01 -2.34 8.65
N GLY A 348 -9.27 -2.72 8.42
CA GLY A 348 -9.65 -3.97 7.75
C GLY A 348 -9.67 -5.20 8.66
N THR A 349 -9.35 -5.05 9.96
CA THR A 349 -9.35 -6.14 10.94
C THR A 349 -10.04 -5.70 12.23
N SER A 350 -10.43 -6.65 13.08
CA SER A 350 -11.06 -6.41 14.39
C SER A 350 -10.20 -6.88 15.57
N PHE A 351 -8.90 -7.11 15.35
CA PHE A 351 -7.99 -7.75 16.32
C PHE A 351 -7.77 -6.93 17.59
N LYS A 352 -7.69 -5.60 17.44
CA LYS A 352 -7.47 -4.65 18.52
C LYS A 352 -8.43 -3.46 18.37
N ARG A 353 -8.33 -2.52 19.30
CA ARG A 353 -9.05 -1.25 19.29
C ARG A 353 -8.03 -0.13 19.41
N LEU A 354 -8.16 0.87 18.54
CA LEU A 354 -7.46 2.15 18.69
C LEU A 354 -8.38 3.06 19.49
N LEU A 355 -7.87 3.63 20.57
CA LEU A 355 -8.53 4.62 21.41
C LEU A 355 -7.77 5.94 21.28
N VAL A 356 -8.49 7.03 21.06
CA VAL A 356 -7.96 8.40 21.05
C VAL A 356 -8.69 9.17 22.13
N LYS A 357 -7.94 9.66 23.12
CA LYS A 357 -8.46 10.28 24.33
C LYS A 357 -8.30 11.79 24.26
N GLY A 358 -9.23 12.50 24.86
CA GLY A 358 -9.19 13.95 24.97
C GLY A 358 -9.95 14.48 26.19
N GLU A 359 -9.71 15.74 26.49
CA GLU A 359 -10.24 16.45 27.66
C GLU A 359 -11.05 17.67 27.18
N LEU A 360 -12.15 17.97 27.89
CA LEU A 360 -13.02 19.08 27.54
C LEU A 360 -12.29 20.41 27.77
N ILE A 361 -12.25 21.26 26.75
CA ILE A 361 -11.69 22.61 26.82
C ILE A 361 -12.75 23.71 26.67
N ARG A 362 -13.96 23.37 26.22
CA ARG A 362 -15.07 24.32 26.07
C ARG A 362 -16.43 23.66 26.05
#